data_AF-A9UDT7-F1
#
_entry.id   AF-A9UDT7-F1
#
_cell.length_a   1.000
_cell.length_b   1.000
_cell.length_c   1.000
_cell.angle_alpha   90.00
_cell.angle_beta   90.00
_cell.angle_gamma   90.00
#
_symmetry.space_group_name_H-M   'P 1'
#
loop_
_entity.id
_entity.type
_entity.pdbx_description
1 polymer ?
#
loop_
_entity_poly.entity_id
_entity_poly.type
_entity_poly.pdbx_seq_one_letter_code
_entity_poly.pdbx_strand_id
1 'polypeptide(L)' 'YCPIINIDKLWTLVPQETRDQLNKDKAPVIDCVRAGFYKVLGKGSLPKQPVIVKAKFFSRGAEEKIKSVGGACVLVP' A
#
# COMPACT_ATOMS: atom_id res chain seq x y z
N TYR A 1 12.54 14.95 8.13
CA TYR A 1 12.10 13.72 8.82
C TYR A 1 11.30 12.88 7.85
N CYS A 2 11.70 11.64 7.55
CA CYS A 2 11.06 10.80 6.54
C CYS A 2 10.35 9.62 7.22
N PRO A 3 9.08 9.77 7.64
CA PRO A 3 8.30 8.70 8.25
C PRO A 3 8.19 7.50 7.30
N ILE A 4 8.53 6.33 7.84
CA ILE A 4 8.57 5.04 7.13
C ILE A 4 7.38 4.17 7.52
N ILE A 5 6.84 3.43 6.55
CA ILE A 5 5.82 2.39 6.77
C ILE A 5 6.24 1.09 6.11
N ASN A 6 5.93 -0.02 6.77
CA ASN A 6 6.14 -1.35 6.22
C ASN A 6 4.86 -1.86 5.55
N ILE A 7 5.02 -2.73 4.57
CA ILE A 7 3.91 -3.42 3.88
C ILE A 7 2.90 -4.04 4.84
N ASP A 8 3.38 -4.69 5.90
CA ASP A 8 2.55 -5.27 6.98
C ASP A 8 1.49 -4.30 7.53
N LYS A 9 1.87 -3.03 7.74
CA LYS A 9 1.01 -2.01 8.36
C LYS A 9 0.16 -1.23 7.35
N LEU A 10 0.38 -1.38 6.05
CA LEU A 10 -0.44 -0.73 5.03
C LEU A 10 -1.89 -1.16 5.14
N TRP A 11 -2.14 -2.44 5.43
CA TRP A 11 -3.49 -2.96 5.56
C TRP A 11 -4.25 -2.32 6.73
N THR A 12 -3.56 -2.01 7.84
CA THR A 12 -4.16 -1.34 9.01
C THR A 12 -4.65 0.07 8.71
N LEU A 13 -4.06 0.77 7.73
CA LEU A 13 -4.51 2.10 7.30
C LEU A 13 -5.81 2.06 6.49
N VAL A 14 -6.22 0.89 6.00
CA VAL A 14 -7.45 0.73 5.22
C VAL A 14 -8.64 0.60 6.18
N PRO A 15 -9.64 1.51 6.11
CA PRO A 15 -10.87 1.39 6.87
C PRO A 15 -11.63 0.11 6.47
N GLN A 16 -12.32 -0.51 7.42
CA GLN A 16 -13.02 -1.78 7.20
C GLN A 16 -14.05 -1.70 6.06
N GLU A 17 -14.68 -0.55 5.88
CA GLU A 17 -15.64 -0.28 4.79
C GLU A 17 -15.00 -0.42 3.39
N THR A 18 -13.75 0.05 3.23
CA THR A 18 -13.01 -0.10 1.97
C THR A 18 -12.49 -1.52 1.78
N ARG A 19 -12.33 -2.28 2.87
CA ARG A 19 -12.04 -3.73 2.80
C ARG A 19 -13.29 -4.54 2.41
N ASP A 20 -14.48 -4.08 2.77
CA ASP A 20 -15.73 -4.77 2.44
C ASP A 20 -16.20 -4.47 1.01
N GLN A 21 -15.91 -3.26 0.51
CA GLN A 21 -16.12 -2.87 -0.91
C GLN A 21 -15.19 -3.58 -1.90
N LEU A 22 -14.47 -4.64 -1.50
CA LEU A 22 -13.71 -5.57 -2.35
C LEU A 22 -14.63 -6.43 -3.25
N ASN A 23 -15.71 -5.85 -3.77
CA ASN A 23 -16.47 -6.39 -4.87
C ASN A 23 -15.64 -6.24 -6.15
N LYS A 24 -14.78 -7.23 -6.41
CA LYS A 24 -14.13 -7.72 -7.65
C LYS A 24 -13.54 -6.74 -8.70
N ASP A 25 -13.92 -5.46 -8.73
CA ASP A 25 -13.59 -4.51 -9.79
C ASP A 25 -12.79 -3.28 -9.32
N LYS A 26 -12.83 -2.94 -8.02
CA LYS A 26 -12.14 -1.74 -7.50
C LYS A 26 -11.13 -2.11 -6.42
N ALA A 27 -9.85 -1.98 -6.74
CA ALA A 27 -8.77 -2.09 -5.77
C ALA A 27 -8.77 -0.88 -4.82
N PRO A 28 -8.62 -1.08 -3.50
CA PRO A 28 -8.56 0.01 -2.54
C PRO A 28 -7.29 0.84 -2.77
N VAL A 29 -7.45 2.15 -2.70
CA VAL A 29 -6.34 3.10 -2.84
C VAL A 29 -5.88 3.51 -1.45
N ILE A 30 -4.64 3.16 -1.10
CA ILE A 30 -3.98 3.49 0.16
C ILE A 30 -3.08 4.69 -0.07
N ASP A 31 -3.42 5.81 0.56
CA ASP A 31 -2.62 7.03 0.50
C ASP A 31 -1.73 7.14 1.74
N CYS A 32 -0.46 6.74 1.59
CA CYS A 32 0.52 6.80 2.68
C CYS A 32 0.86 8.25 3.06
N VAL A 33 0.84 9.16 2.09
CA VAL A 33 1.19 10.57 2.30
C VAL A 33 0.17 11.24 3.21
N ARG A 34 -1.12 10.96 2.99
CA ARG A 34 -2.19 11.42 3.89
C ARG A 34 -2.08 10.84 5.30
N ALA A 35 -1.63 9.60 5.42
CA ALA A 35 -1.36 8.97 6.71
C ALA A 35 -0.05 9.48 7.37
N GLY A 36 0.66 10.41 6.74
CA GLY A 36 1.91 10.98 7.27
C GLY A 36 3.12 10.08 7.07
N PHE A 37 3.10 9.16 6.10
CA PHE A 37 4.24 8.31 5.73
C PHE A 37 4.72 8.61 4.31
N TYR A 38 6.03 8.73 4.12
CA TYR A 38 6.61 9.08 2.82
C TYR A 38 7.38 7.93 2.17
N LYS A 39 7.89 6.97 2.95
CA LYS A 39 8.68 5.85 2.44
C LYS A 39 8.06 4.50 2.81
N VAL A 40 7.84 3.66 1.80
CA VAL A 40 7.31 2.30 1.96
C VAL A 40 8.44 1.28 1.86
N LEU A 41 8.50 0.38 2.85
CA LEU A 41 9.49 -0.69 2.96
C LEU A 41 8.83 -2.06 2.83
N GLY A 42 9.56 -3.02 2.27
CA GLY A 42 9.04 -4.35 1.93
C GLY A 42 8.97 -5.36 3.08
N LYS A 43 8.97 -4.93 4.34
CA LYS A 43 8.94 -5.85 5.49
C LYS A 43 7.50 -6.36 5.72
N GLY A 44 7.36 -7.67 5.91
CA GLY A 44 6.08 -8.36 6.11
C GLY A 44 5.41 -8.81 4.81
N SER A 45 4.13 -9.16 4.90
CA SER A 45 3.34 -9.70 3.79
C SER A 45 2.04 -8.92 3.64
N LEU A 46 1.61 -8.73 2.40
CA LEU A 46 0.31 -8.17 2.07
C LEU A 46 -0.67 -9.35 1.83
N PRO A 47 -1.97 -9.20 2.12
CA PRO A 47 -2.97 -10.19 1.70
C PRO A 47 -2.92 -10.40 0.18
N LYS A 48 -3.42 -11.55 -0.32
CA LYS A 48 -3.53 -11.88 -1.76
C LYS A 48 -4.62 -11.05 -2.48
N GLN A 49 -4.74 -9.77 -2.13
CA GLN A 49 -5.71 -8.85 -2.68
C GLN A 49 -4.96 -7.71 -3.38
N PRO A 50 -5.40 -7.31 -4.57
CA PRO A 50 -4.77 -6.21 -5.30
C PRO A 50 -5.03 -4.89 -4.57
N VAL A 51 -3.98 -4.13 -4.31
CA VAL A 51 -4.07 -2.81 -3.67
C VAL A 51 -3.26 -1.77 -4.43
N ILE A 52 -3.73 -0.53 -4.43
CA ILE A 52 -3.02 0.59 -5.05
C ILE A 52 -2.41 1.41 -3.93
N VAL A 53 -1.08 1.50 -3.87
CA VAL A 53 -0.37 2.23 -2.81
C VAL A 53 0.23 3.51 -3.38
N LYS A 54 -0.10 4.65 -2.77
CA LYS A 54 0.44 5.98 -3.11
C LYS A 54 1.45 6.42 -2.06
N ALA A 55 2.71 6.64 -2.45
CA ALA A 55 3.76 7.14 -1.57
C ALA A 55 4.84 7.90 -2.36
N LYS A 56 5.71 8.65 -1.66
CA LYS A 56 6.82 9.38 -2.28
C LYS A 56 8.01 8.48 -2.65
N PHE A 57 8.28 7.50 -1.80
CA PHE A 57 9.39 6.58 -1.97
C PHE A 57 8.94 5.14 -1.75
N PHE A 58 9.35 4.25 -2.64
CA PHE A 58 9.20 2.81 -2.48
C PHE A 58 10.57 2.15 -2.45
N SER A 59 10.69 1.08 -1.68
CA SER A 59 11.84 0.18 -1.79
C SER A 59 11.55 -0.88 -2.83
N ARG A 60 12.60 -1.38 -3.49
CA ARG A 60 12.48 -2.44 -4.50
C ARG A 60 11.68 -3.64 -4.01
N GLY A 61 12.01 -4.17 -2.83
CA GLY A 61 11.28 -5.30 -2.24
C GLY A 61 9.83 -4.98 -1.85
N ALA A 62 9.47 -3.70 -1.71
CA ALA A 62 8.08 -3.31 -1.52
C ALA A 62 7.30 -3.36 -2.84
N GLU A 63 7.88 -2.81 -3.91
CA GLU A 63 7.27 -2.82 -5.25
C GLU A 63 7.06 -4.25 -5.75
N GLU A 64 8.07 -5.12 -5.59
CA GLU A 64 7.97 -6.53 -6.00
C GLU A 64 6.81 -7.25 -5.31
N LYS A 65 6.62 -7.02 -4.01
CA LYS A 65 5.51 -7.60 -3.24
C LYS A 65 4.16 -7.04 -3.64
N ILE A 66 4.05 -5.73 -3.85
CA ILE A 66 2.81 -5.08 -4.27
C ILE A 66 2.40 -5.55 -5.67
N LYS A 67 3.37 -5.65 -6.60
CA LYS A 67 3.14 -6.18 -7.96
C LYS A 67 2.77 -7.67 -7.92
N SER A 68 3.38 -8.45 -7.03
CA SER A 68 3.10 -9.88 -6.88
C SER A 68 1.65 -10.19 -6.45
N VAL A 69 0.96 -9.27 -5.77
CA VAL A 69 -0.45 -9.42 -5.39
C VAL A 69 -1.42 -8.79 -6.40
N GLY A 70 -0.93 -8.35 -7.56
CA GLY A 70 -1.72 -7.65 -8.58
C GLY A 70 -2.03 -6.19 -8.23
N GLY A 71 -1.28 -5.62 -7.28
CA GLY A 71 -1.39 -4.21 -6.90
C GLY A 71 -0.56 -3.28 -7.78
N ALA A 72 -0.71 -1.98 -7.54
CA ALA A 72 0.04 -0.94 -8.23
C ALA A 72 0.72 0.00 -7.23
N CYS A 73 1.96 0.38 -7.51
CA CYS A 73 2.69 1.42 -6.79
C CYS A 73 2.60 2.75 -7.56
N VAL A 74 2.10 3.79 -6.89
CA VAL A 74 1.95 5.13 -7.46
C VAL A 74 2.87 6.08 -6.71
N LEU A 75 3.82 6.66 -7.44
CA LEU A 75 4.70 7.69 -6.93
C LEU A 75 3.94 9.01 -6.90
N VAL A 76 3.88 9.63 -5.72
CA VAL A 76 3.32 10.97 -5.53
C VAL A 76 4.42 11.95 -5.13
N PRO A 77 4.38 13.21 -5.60
CA PRO A 77 5.39 14.22 -5.30
C PRO A 77 5.42 14.67 -3.84
#